data_AF-M7N1C3-F1
#
_entry.id   AF-M7N1C3-F1
#
_cell.length_a   1.000
_cell.length_b   1.000
_cell.length_c   1.000
_cell.angle_alpha   90.00
_cell.angle_beta   90.00
_cell.angle_gamma   90.00
#
_symmetry.space_group_name_H-M   'P 1'
#
loop_
_entity.id
_entity.type
_entity.pdbx_description
1 polymer ?
#
loop_
_entity_poly.entity_id
_entity_poly.type
_entity_poly.pdbx_seq_one_letter_code
_entity_poly.pdbx_strand_id
1 'polypeptide(L)' 'MTRNDRLLYLSLPLIGLFAYTALSKLLAPGVFREALLNQPLPEGLSLSLVWAIPLAELLAVGLLLYAPCLGDLHM' A
#
# COMPACT_ATOMS: atom_id res chain seq x y z
N MET A 1 5.99 -17.76 -21.38
CA MET A 1 5.29 -17.29 -20.16
C MET A 1 5.34 -18.37 -19.10
N THR A 2 6.29 -18.23 -18.17
CA THR A 2 6.43 -19.12 -17.02
C THR A 2 5.30 -18.85 -16.02
N ARG A 3 5.16 -19.71 -15.00
CA ARG A 3 4.17 -19.49 -13.92
C ARG A 3 4.40 -18.17 -13.17
N ASN A 4 5.65 -17.73 -13.06
CA ASN A 4 6.02 -16.53 -12.32
C ASN A 4 5.65 -15.26 -13.10
N ASP A 5 5.86 -15.24 -14.42
CA ASP A 5 5.48 -14.10 -15.28
C ASP A 5 3.99 -13.76 -15.15
N ARG A 6 3.13 -14.79 -15.07
CA ARG A 6 1.67 -14.61 -14.93
C ARG A 6 1.29 -13.94 -13.61
N LEU A 7 1.95 -14.32 -12.51
CA LEU A 7 1.71 -13.72 -11.20
C LEU A 7 2.18 -12.27 -11.16
N LEU A 8 3.31 -11.97 -11.81
CA LEU A 8 3.82 -10.60 -11.94
C LEU A 8 2.78 -9.70 -12.63
N TYR A 9 2.30 -10.08 -13.81
CA TYR A 9 1.31 -9.27 -14.54
C TYR A 9 -0.01 -9.08 -13.80
N LEU A 10 -0.47 -10.10 -13.04
CA LEU A 10 -1.65 -9.99 -12.20
C LEU A 10 -1.43 -9.06 -10.99
N SER A 11 -0.22 -9.03 -10.44
CA SER A 11 0.11 -8.21 -9.27
C SER A 11 0.34 -6.74 -9.57
N LEU A 12 0.80 -6.37 -10.78
CA LEU A 12 1.07 -4.98 -11.15
C LEU A 12 -0.11 -4.01 -10.91
N PRO A 13 -1.36 -4.30 -11.36
CA PRO A 13 -2.49 -3.41 -11.08
C PRO A 13 -2.84 -3.36 -9.59
N LEU A 14 -2.63 -4.45 -8.85
CA LEU A 14 -2.82 -4.49 -7.38
C LEU A 14 -1.80 -3.60 -6.66
N ILE A 15 -0.52 -3.67 -7.07
CA ILE A 15 0.55 -2.82 -6.56
C ILE A 15 0.25 -1.34 -6.87
N GLY A 16 -0.19 -1.05 -8.10
CA GLY A 16 -0.60 0.29 -8.51
C GLY A 16 -1.79 0.83 -7.70
N LEU A 17 -2.79 -0.02 -7.44
CA LEU A 17 -3.92 0.33 -6.59
C LEU A 17 -3.45 0.64 -5.15
N PHE A 18 -2.54 -0.17 -4.60
CA PHE A 18 -1.98 0.04 -3.28
C PHE A 18 -1.24 1.39 -3.18
N ALA A 19 -0.40 1.69 -4.18
CA ALA A 19 0.32 2.96 -4.26
C ALA A 19 -0.64 4.15 -4.35
N TYR A 20 -1.67 4.04 -5.21
CA TYR A 20 -2.70 5.04 -5.34
C TYR A 20 -3.45 5.27 -4.02
N THR A 21 -3.83 4.20 -3.31
CA THR A 21 -4.53 4.31 -2.02
C THR A 21 -3.67 4.91 -0.92
N ALA A 22 -2.37 4.68 -0.92
CA ALA A 22 -1.45 5.27 0.05
C ALA A 22 -1.30 6.77 -0.20
N LEU A 23 -1.08 7.15 -1.45
CA LEU A 23 -0.95 8.56 -1.86
C LEU A 23 -2.25 9.33 -1.62
N SER A 24 -3.42 8.76 -1.93
CA SER A 24 -4.69 9.45 -1.73
C SER A 24 -4.96 9.77 -0.25
N LYS A 25 -4.58 8.86 0.67
CA LYS A 25 -4.67 9.10 2.12
C LYS A 25 -3.70 10.18 2.60
N LEU A 26 -2.49 10.24 2.05
CA LEU A 26 -1.51 11.28 2.37
C LEU A 26 -1.88 12.66 1.81
N LEU A 27 -2.53 12.72 0.65
CA LEU A 27 -2.98 13.96 0.03
C LEU A 27 -4.25 14.52 0.68
N ALA A 28 -5.10 13.66 1.24
CA ALA A 28 -6.34 14.04 1.91
C ALA A 28 -6.46 13.42 3.34
N PRO A 29 -5.54 13.76 4.26
CA PRO A 29 -5.47 13.12 5.58
C PRO A 29 -6.71 13.42 6.43
N GLY A 30 -7.39 14.55 6.22
CA GLY A 30 -8.65 14.87 6.90
C GLY A 30 -9.78 13.90 6.54
N VAL A 31 -9.96 13.62 5.24
CA VAL A 31 -10.97 12.67 4.75
C VAL A 31 -10.67 11.26 5.26
N PHE A 32 -9.39 10.86 5.25
CA PHE A 32 -9.00 9.56 5.78
C PHE A 32 -9.20 9.46 7.30
N ARG A 33 -8.93 10.53 8.04
CA ARG A 33 -9.19 10.61 9.49
C ARG A 33 -10.67 10.45 9.80
N GLU A 34 -11.55 11.13 9.07
CA GLU A 34 -13.01 10.96 9.24
C GLU A 34 -13.45 9.53 8.96
N ALA A 35 -12.90 8.90 7.92
CA ALA A 35 -13.14 7.49 7.64
C ALA A 35 -12.65 6.57 8.77
N LEU A 36 -11.50 6.86 9.39
CA LEU A 36 -10.98 6.13 10.55
C LEU A 36 -11.83 6.32 11.80
N LEU A 37 -12.38 7.51 12.03
CA LEU A 37 -13.26 7.80 13.17
C LEU A 37 -14.62 7.10 13.05
N ASN A 38 -15.04 6.74 11.84
CA ASN A 38 -16.24 5.92 11.60
C ASN A 38 -16.01 4.42 11.87
N GLN A 39 -14.77 4.00 12.17
CA GLN A 39 -14.46 2.63 12.56
C GLN A 39 -14.63 2.46 14.08
N PRO A 40 -14.86 1.23 14.59
CA PRO A 40 -14.95 0.95 16.02
C PRO A 40 -13.55 0.97 16.67
N LEU A 41 -12.81 2.08 16.50
CA LEU A 41 -11.46 2.30 16.99
C LEU A 41 -11.46 3.41 18.04
N PRO A 42 -10.57 3.35 19.05
CA PRO A 42 -10.39 4.46 19.98
C PRO A 42 -9.93 5.72 19.25
N GLU A 43 -10.50 6.88 19.60
CA GLU A 43 -10.19 8.17 18.95
C GLU A 43 -8.69 8.50 18.98
N GLY A 44 -8.00 8.22 20.09
CA GLY A 44 -6.55 8.44 20.18
C GLY A 44 -5.74 7.59 19.18
N LEU A 45 -6.24 6.41 18.82
CA LEU A 45 -5.59 5.48 17.90
C LEU A 45 -5.75 5.95 16.45
N SER A 46 -6.89 6.60 16.13
CA SER A 46 -7.13 7.20 14.81
C SER A 46 -6.04 8.22 14.44
N LEU A 47 -5.58 9.02 15.41
CA LEU A 47 -4.59 10.08 15.18
C LEU A 47 -3.25 9.50 14.71
N SER A 48 -2.83 8.38 15.31
CA SER A 48 -1.62 7.66 14.90
C SER A 48 -1.80 6.92 13.58
N LEU A 49 -2.96 6.28 13.37
CA LEU A 49 -3.24 5.48 12.18
C LEU A 49 -3.37 6.30 10.90
N VAL A 50 -3.81 7.56 10.99
CA VAL A 50 -3.85 8.49 9.85
C VAL A 50 -2.51 8.56 9.12
N TRP A 51 -1.40 8.44 9.86
CA TRP A 51 -0.05 8.47 9.30
C TRP A 51 0.58 7.09 9.20
N ALA A 52 0.35 6.21 10.18
CA ALA A 52 0.96 4.88 10.19
C ALA A 52 0.46 4.00 9.02
N ILE A 53 -0.83 4.05 8.70
CA ILE A 53 -1.41 3.20 7.64
C ILE A 53 -0.84 3.57 6.26
N PRO A 54 -0.89 4.85 5.81
CA PRO A 54 -0.38 5.19 4.48
C PRO A 54 1.14 4.94 4.35
N LEU A 55 1.91 5.14 5.43
CA LEU A 55 3.34 4.82 5.44
C LEU A 55 3.59 3.31 5.29
N ALA A 56 2.83 2.47 6.01
CA ALA A 56 2.93 1.02 5.88
C ALA A 56 2.56 0.56 4.46
N GLU A 57 1.56 1.19 3.83
CA GLU A 57 1.18 0.90 2.45
C GLU A 57 2.30 1.28 1.45
N LEU A 58 2.94 2.44 1.63
CA LEU A 58 4.10 2.82 0.79
C LEU A 58 5.29 1.86 0.97
N LEU A 59 5.57 1.43 2.20
CA LEU A 59 6.60 0.42 2.47
C LEU A 59 6.26 -0.91 1.79
N ALA A 60 5.00 -1.34 1.85
CA ALA A 60 4.54 -2.55 1.17
C ALA A 60 4.69 -2.45 -0.35
N VAL A 61 4.35 -1.30 -0.95
CA VAL A 61 4.57 -1.04 -2.38
C VAL A 61 6.06 -1.14 -2.73
N GLY A 62 6.93 -0.50 -1.94
CA GLY A 62 8.38 -0.58 -2.15
C GLY A 62 8.89 -2.02 -2.10
N LEU A 63 8.43 -2.80 -1.12
CA LEU A 63 8.80 -4.22 -0.98
C LEU A 63 8.28 -5.07 -2.15
N LEU A 64 7.04 -4.85 -2.57
CA LEU A 64 6.41 -5.59 -3.68
C LEU A 64 7.03 -5.25 -5.04
N LEU A 65 7.58 -4.06 -5.21
CA LEU A 65 8.35 -3.70 -6.42
C LEU A 65 9.78 -4.27 -6.37
N TYR A 66 10.39 -4.32 -5.18
CA TYR A 66 11.76 -4.81 -5.01
C TYR A 66 11.88 -6.34 -5.16
N ALA A 67 10.94 -7.09 -4.57
CA ALA A 67 10.98 -8.56 -4.55
C ALA A 67 11.03 -9.23 -5.95
N PRO A 68 10.19 -8.86 -6.94
CA PRO A 68 10.31 -9.41 -8.29
C PRO A 68 11.55 -8.91 -9.03
N CYS A 69 11.94 -7.64 -8.84
CA CYS A 69 13.08 -7.04 -9.54
C CYS A 69 14.43 -7.66 -9.15
N LEU A 70 14.59 -8.14 -7.91
CA LEU A 70 15.80 -8.86 -7.46
C LEU A 70 15.90 -10.28 -8.06
N GLY A 71 14.76 -10.91 -8.39
CA GLY A 71 14.71 -12.25 -8.98
C GLY A 71 15.22 -12.29 -10.43
N ASP A 72 15.06 -11.19 -11.17
CA ASP A 72 15.52 -11.06 -12.56
C ASP A 72 17.00 -10.68 -12.68
N LEU A 73 17.66 -10.24 -11.59
CA LEU A 73 19.08 -9.84 -11.61
C LEU A 73 20.06 -10.99 -11.34
N HIS A 74 19.57 -12.16 -10.92
CA HIS A 74 20.36 -13.36 -10.60
C HIS A 74 20.10 -14.55 -11.55
N MET A 75 19.42 -14.33 -12.69
CA MET A 75 19.34 -15.31 -13.79
C MET A 75 20.20 -14.88 -14.98
#